data_AF-A0A068MTX3-F1
#
_entry.id   AF-A0A068MTX3-F1
#
_cell.length_a   1.000
_cell.length_b   1.000
_cell.length_c   1.000
_cell.angle_alpha   90.00
_cell.angle_beta   90.00
_cell.angle_gamma   90.00
#
_symmetry.space_group_name_H-M   'P 1'
#
loop_
_entity.id
_entity.type
_entity.pdbx_description
1 polymer ?
#
loop_
_entity_poly.entity_id
_entity_poly.type
_entity_poly.pdbx_seq_one_letter_code
_entity_poly.pdbx_strand_id
1 'polypeptide(L)'
;MQNFFVIGLQSCLRLFGAFWIFGGFLTLQAARESLFLDRAIEAIALKKQDRLLSYFLFLGSILTLATGAALVLASRWVFFPLTLSIVSQMVYFSLQKRRFAQAQTDEEKEDAQVQPTTINAFKTSCLVAIACGIGWAVGAIK
;
A
#
# COMPACT_ATOMS: atom_id res chain seq x y z
N MET A 1 -14.49 -15.09 29.09
CA MET A 1 -14.61 -15.94 27.89
C MET A 1 -14.65 -15.02 26.68
N GLN A 2 -13.67 -15.10 25.77
CA GLN A 2 -13.76 -14.37 24.50
C GLN A 2 -14.90 -14.98 23.68
N ASN A 3 -15.80 -14.13 23.19
CA ASN A 3 -16.97 -14.55 22.43
C ASN A 3 -16.53 -15.14 21.07
N PHE A 4 -17.24 -16.12 20.53
CA PHE A 4 -16.88 -16.81 19.27
C PHE A 4 -16.59 -15.83 18.12
N PHE A 5 -17.38 -14.73 18.06
CA PHE A 5 -17.18 -13.62 17.13
C PHE A 5 -15.79 -12.98 17.22
N VAL A 6 -15.28 -12.73 18.43
CA VAL A 6 -13.97 -12.07 18.64
C VAL A 6 -12.84 -12.95 18.13
N ILE A 7 -12.92 -14.26 18.40
CA ILE A 7 -11.93 -15.25 17.95
C ILE A 7 -11.95 -15.36 16.41
N GLY A 8 -13.14 -15.41 15.82
CA GLY A 8 -13.32 -15.45 14.37
C GLY A 8 -12.74 -14.21 13.70
N LEU A 9 -13.11 -13.02 14.16
CA LEU A 9 -12.61 -11.75 13.63
C LEU A 9 -11.08 -11.64 13.75
N GLN A 10 -10.52 -11.99 14.91
CA GLN A 10 -9.08 -11.97 15.13
C GLN A 10 -8.35 -12.93 14.17
N SER A 11 -8.89 -14.13 13.96
CA SER A 11 -8.32 -15.12 13.03
C SER A 11 -8.35 -14.62 11.59
N CYS A 12 -9.46 -14.01 11.16
CA CYS A 12 -9.58 -13.40 9.83
C CYS A 12 -8.56 -12.27 9.63
N LEU A 13 -8.41 -11.37 10.62
CA LEU A 13 -7.44 -10.28 10.57
C LEU A 13 -6.00 -10.81 10.49
N ARG A 14 -5.68 -11.89 11.22
CA ARG A 14 -4.35 -12.52 11.18
C ARG A 14 -4.05 -13.18 9.84
N LEU A 15 -5.01 -13.93 9.29
CA LEU A 15 -4.88 -14.55 7.97
C LEU A 15 -4.68 -13.48 6.89
N PHE A 16 -5.46 -12.40 6.96
CA PHE A 16 -5.31 -11.28 6.07
C PHE A 16 -3.96 -10.56 6.25
N GLY A 17 -3.47 -10.45 7.49
CA GLY A 17 -2.13 -9.95 7.79
C GLY A 17 -1.03 -10.79 7.14
N ALA A 18 -1.13 -12.12 7.21
CA ALA A 18 -0.19 -13.03 6.56
C ALA A 18 -0.21 -12.89 5.03
N PHE A 19 -1.40 -12.74 4.45
CA PHE A 19 -1.56 -12.44 3.02
C PHE A 19 -0.90 -11.12 2.64
N TRP A 20 -1.05 -10.07 3.45
CA TRP A 20 -0.40 -8.77 3.24
C TRP A 20 1.12 -8.83 3.39
N ILE A 21 1.64 -9.64 4.30
CA ILE A 21 3.09 -9.87 4.39
C ILE A 21 3.60 -10.46 3.08
N PHE A 22 2.93 -11.50 2.58
CA PHE A 22 3.32 -12.16 1.34
C PHE A 22 3.24 -11.21 0.13
N GLY A 23 2.09 -10.53 -0.06
CA GLY A 23 1.89 -9.59 -1.16
C GLY A 23 2.82 -8.37 -1.09
N GLY A 24 3.06 -7.85 0.12
CA GLY A 24 3.99 -6.75 0.37
C GLY A 24 5.43 -7.15 0.05
N PHE A 25 5.84 -8.37 0.39
CA PHE A 25 7.18 -8.89 0.06
C PHE A 25 7.40 -9.02 -1.45
N LEU A 26 6.43 -9.58 -2.18
CA LEU A 26 6.51 -9.68 -3.65
C LEU A 26 6.57 -8.30 -4.32
N THR A 27 5.74 -7.37 -3.84
CA THR A 27 5.71 -6.00 -4.38
C THR A 27 7.01 -5.25 -4.06
N LEU A 28 7.61 -5.50 -2.90
CA LEU A 28 8.91 -4.93 -2.54
C LEU A 28 10.02 -5.42 -3.47
N GLN A 29 10.03 -6.70 -3.84
CA GLN A 29 10.99 -7.22 -4.81
C GLN A 29 10.80 -6.57 -6.18
N ALA A 30 9.56 -6.54 -6.69
CA ALA A 30 9.24 -5.92 -7.96
C ALA A 30 9.61 -4.42 -7.99
N ALA A 31 9.35 -3.69 -6.89
CA ALA A 31 9.72 -2.27 -6.77
C ALA A 31 11.24 -2.06 -6.78
N ARG A 32 12.02 -2.98 -6.18
CA ARG A 32 13.48 -2.91 -6.20
C ARG A 32 14.04 -3.18 -7.61
N GLU A 33 13.46 -4.15 -8.32
CA GLU A 33 13.84 -4.45 -9.70
C GLU A 33 13.52 -3.28 -10.63
N SER A 34 12.34 -2.69 -10.50
CA SER A 34 11.95 -1.48 -11.24
C SER A 34 12.90 -0.31 -10.98
N LEU A 35 13.24 -0.03 -9.71
CA LEU A 35 14.23 1.01 -9.36
C LEU A 35 15.62 0.74 -9.94
N PHE A 36 16.03 -0.52 -10.07
CA PHE A 36 17.29 -0.89 -10.69
C PHE A 36 17.27 -0.64 -12.20
N LEU A 37 16.20 -1.06 -12.88
CA LEU A 37 16.01 -0.84 -14.31
C LEU A 37 15.93 0.65 -14.65
N ASP A 38 15.19 1.44 -13.86
CA ASP A 38 15.09 2.91 -14.06
C ASP A 38 16.48 3.56 -14.02
N ARG A 39 17.36 3.13 -13.10
CA ARG A 39 18.75 3.62 -13.00
C ARG A 39 19.60 3.20 -14.18
N ALA A 40 19.45 1.97 -14.66
CA ALA A 40 20.18 1.47 -15.81
C ALA A 40 19.77 2.22 -17.09
N ILE A 41 18.47 2.42 -17.30
CA ILE A 41 17.93 3.17 -18.43
C ILE A 41 18.41 4.62 -18.39
N GLU A 42 18.37 5.28 -17.23
CA GLU A 42 18.85 6.66 -17.08
C GLU A 42 20.35 6.79 -17.43
N ALA A 43 21.17 5.80 -17.07
CA ALA A 43 22.59 5.76 -17.41
C ALA A 43 22.83 5.59 -18.93
N ILE A 44 21.98 4.84 -19.62
CA ILE A 44 22.11 4.57 -21.06
C ILE A 44 21.51 5.70 -21.90
N ALA A 45 20.30 6.15 -21.55
CA ALA A 45 19.53 7.11 -22.33
C ALA A 45 19.91 8.57 -22.07
N LEU A 46 20.75 8.84 -21.05
CA LEU A 46 21.12 10.20 -20.58
C LEU A 46 19.89 11.10 -20.31
N LYS A 47 18.72 10.49 -20.09
CA LYS A 47 17.44 11.16 -19.79
C LYS A 47 17.01 10.77 -18.39
N LYS A 48 16.67 11.78 -17.58
CA LYS A 48 16.21 11.57 -16.21
C LYS A 48 14.87 10.83 -16.21
N GLN A 49 14.84 9.67 -15.57
CA GLN A 49 13.61 8.89 -15.43
C GLN A 49 12.81 9.38 -14.22
N ASP A 50 11.48 9.41 -14.37
CA ASP A 50 10.60 9.69 -13.24
C ASP A 50 10.50 8.47 -12.33
N ARG A 51 10.95 8.64 -11.07
CA ARG A 51 11.01 7.58 -10.06
C ARG A 51 9.86 7.68 -9.05
N LEU A 52 8.90 8.59 -9.24
CA LEU A 52 7.81 8.80 -8.30
C LEU A 52 7.03 7.50 -8.05
N LEU A 53 6.65 6.80 -9.11
CA LEU A 53 5.94 5.52 -9.02
C LEU A 53 6.78 4.47 -8.29
N SER A 54 8.05 4.33 -8.66
CA SER A 54 8.96 3.35 -8.08
C SER A 54 9.19 3.58 -6.58
N TYR A 55 9.34 4.84 -6.15
CA TYR A 55 9.42 5.19 -4.73
C TYR A 55 8.10 5.00 -4.00
N PHE A 56 6.97 5.32 -4.64
CA PHE A 56 5.64 5.08 -4.07
C PHE A 56 5.38 3.59 -3.83
N LEU A 57 5.70 2.73 -4.81
CA LEU A 57 5.57 1.27 -4.68
C LEU A 57 6.51 0.70 -3.61
N PHE A 58 7.74 1.22 -3.54
CA PHE A 58 8.70 0.83 -2.51
C PHE A 58 8.21 1.20 -1.10
N LEU A 59 7.75 2.43 -0.90
CA LEU A 59 7.20 2.86 0.39
C LEU A 59 5.91 2.10 0.73
N GLY A 60 5.02 1.94 -0.25
CA GLY A 60 3.76 1.22 -0.09
C GLY A 60 3.95 -0.24 0.31
N SER A 61 4.94 -0.92 -0.28
CA SER A 61 5.26 -2.32 0.07
C SER A 61 5.81 -2.46 1.50
N ILE A 62 6.67 -1.54 1.96
CA ILE A 62 7.13 -1.50 3.36
C ILE A 62 5.96 -1.28 4.32
N LEU A 63 5.08 -0.33 4.02
CA LEU A 63 3.90 -0.05 4.85
C LEU A 63 2.91 -1.22 4.87
N THR A 64 2.75 -1.91 3.73
CA THR A 64 1.91 -3.11 3.62
C THR A 64 2.49 -4.26 4.46
N LEU A 65 3.80 -4.49 4.40
CA LEU A 65 4.51 -5.46 5.24
C LEU A 65 4.34 -5.16 6.73
N ALA A 66 4.59 -3.91 7.13
CA ALA A 66 4.45 -3.47 8.52
C ALA A 66 3.01 -3.62 9.02
N THR A 67 2.02 -3.31 8.18
CA THR A 67 0.61 -3.49 8.52
C THR A 67 0.25 -4.97 8.64
N GLY A 68 0.71 -5.81 7.71
CA GLY A 68 0.52 -7.25 7.75
C GLY A 68 1.12 -7.88 9.01
N ALA A 69 2.33 -7.48 9.39
CA ALA A 69 2.96 -7.91 10.64
C ALA A 69 2.14 -7.52 11.88
N ALA A 70 1.68 -6.27 11.94
CA ALA A 70 0.84 -5.80 13.04
C ALA A 70 -0.52 -6.54 13.12
N LEU A 71 -1.11 -6.87 11.97
CA LEU A 71 -2.35 -7.66 11.87
C LEU A 71 -2.16 -9.11 12.36
N VAL A 72 -1.07 -9.78 11.96
CA VAL A 72 -0.73 -11.13 12.45
C VAL A 72 -0.57 -11.13 13.97
N LEU A 73 0.04 -10.09 14.52
CA LEU A 73 0.19 -9.91 15.95
C LEU A 73 -1.11 -9.49 16.65
N ALA A 74 -2.15 -9.12 15.89
CA ALA A 74 -3.40 -8.53 16.40
C ALA A 74 -3.14 -7.33 17.32
N SER A 75 -2.20 -6.47 16.90
CA SER A 75 -1.66 -5.37 17.68
C SER A 75 -2.28 -4.03 17.27
N ARG A 76 -2.58 -3.15 18.24
CA ARG A 76 -3.08 -1.78 18.04
C ARG A 76 -2.11 -0.94 17.22
N TRP A 77 -0.83 -1.33 17.19
CA TRP A 77 0.16 -0.69 16.35
C TRP A 77 -0.18 -0.77 14.87
N VAL A 78 -1.13 -1.62 14.45
CA VAL A 78 -1.65 -1.69 13.07
C VAL A 78 -2.14 -0.35 12.55
N PHE A 79 -2.72 0.51 13.40
CA PHE A 79 -3.27 1.79 12.98
C PHE A 79 -2.19 2.71 12.41
N PHE A 80 -0.97 2.66 12.94
CA PHE A 80 0.10 3.54 12.50
C PHE A 80 0.55 3.30 11.04
N PRO A 81 1.08 2.11 10.66
CA PRO A 81 1.48 1.85 9.28
C PRO A 81 0.28 1.83 8.32
N LEU A 82 -0.91 1.45 8.78
CA LEU A 82 -2.12 1.45 7.95
C LEU A 82 -2.56 2.88 7.58
N THR A 83 -2.60 3.79 8.57
CA THR A 83 -2.91 5.20 8.30
C THR A 83 -1.84 5.83 7.42
N LEU A 84 -0.55 5.56 7.66
CA LEU A 84 0.52 6.03 6.77
C LEU A 84 0.36 5.50 5.34
N SER A 85 -0.07 4.25 5.16
CA SER A 85 -0.34 3.65 3.85
C SER A 85 -1.45 4.38 3.10
N ILE A 86 -2.57 4.64 3.78
CA ILE A 86 -3.71 5.38 3.23
C ILE A 86 -3.31 6.81 2.86
N VAL A 87 -2.60 7.51 3.75
CA VAL A 87 -2.10 8.88 3.50
C VAL A 87 -1.14 8.90 2.31
N SER A 88 -0.21 7.94 2.23
CA SER A 88 0.71 7.79 1.09
C SER A 88 -0.03 7.67 -0.23
N GLN A 89 -1.07 6.83 -0.29
CA GLN A 89 -1.92 6.65 -1.48
C GLN A 89 -2.67 7.95 -1.82
N MET A 90 -3.20 8.68 -0.84
CA MET A 90 -3.87 9.98 -1.06
C MET A 90 -2.91 11.03 -1.63
N VAL A 91 -1.69 11.10 -1.10
CA VAL A 91 -0.63 11.98 -1.63
C VAL A 91 -0.32 11.61 -3.07
N TYR A 92 -0.13 10.31 -3.35
CA TYR A 92 0.12 9.82 -4.70
C TYR A 92 -1.00 10.17 -5.68
N PHE A 93 -2.27 9.96 -5.30
CA PHE A 93 -3.43 10.35 -6.13
C PHE A 93 -3.46 11.86 -6.39
N SER A 94 -3.12 12.67 -5.39
CA SER A 94 -3.09 14.13 -5.54
C SER A 94 -1.99 14.57 -6.51
N LEU A 95 -0.82 13.92 -6.45
CA LEU A 95 0.28 14.16 -7.39
C LEU A 95 -0.08 13.73 -8.81
N GLN A 96 -0.64 12.53 -8.98
CA GLN A 96 -1.05 12.04 -10.30
C GLN A 96 -2.19 12.86 -10.91
N LYS A 97 -3.16 13.30 -10.11
CA LYS A 97 -4.21 14.21 -10.59
C LYS A 97 -3.63 15.54 -11.08
N ARG A 98 -2.62 16.08 -10.39
CA ARG A 98 -1.92 17.30 -10.83
C ARG A 98 -1.16 17.06 -12.14
N ARG A 99 -0.45 15.94 -12.27
CA ARG A 99 0.27 15.58 -13.50
C ARG A 99 -0.66 15.37 -14.68
N PHE A 100 -1.77 14.68 -14.47
CA PHE A 100 -2.79 14.46 -15.50
C PHE A 100 -3.36 15.79 -16.01
N ALA A 101 -3.58 16.77 -15.12
CA ALA A 101 -4.06 18.09 -15.50
C ALA A 101 -3.01 18.95 -16.22
N GLN A 102 -1.72 18.68 -16.01
CA GLN A 102 -0.60 19.40 -16.62
C GLN A 102 -0.08 18.75 -17.91
N ALA A 103 -0.46 17.49 -18.16
CA ALA A 103 -0.04 16.72 -19.32
C ALA A 103 -0.49 17.39 -20.62
N GLN A 104 0.47 17.60 -21.53
CA GLN A 104 0.21 18.24 -22.82
C GLN A 104 0.03 17.21 -23.93
N THR A 105 0.60 16.01 -23.76
CA THR A 105 0.49 14.91 -24.71
C THR A 105 -0.38 13.79 -24.16
N ASP A 106 -0.89 12.92 -25.03
CA ASP A 106 -1.70 11.78 -24.60
C ASP A 106 -0.85 10.70 -23.90
N GLU A 107 0.43 10.57 -24.28
CA GLU A 107 1.40 9.70 -23.60
C GLU A 107 1.62 10.13 -22.14
N GLU A 108 1.77 11.44 -21.88
CA GLU A 108 1.88 11.98 -20.52
C GLU A 108 0.60 11.79 -19.69
N LYS A 109 -0.57 11.81 -20.32
CA LYS A 109 -1.85 11.55 -19.64
C LYS A 109 -1.97 10.08 -19.23
N GLU A 110 -1.54 9.17 -20.10
CA GLU A 110 -1.54 7.73 -19.82
C GLU A 110 -0.60 7.42 -18.64
N ASP A 111 0.61 7.97 -18.64
CA ASP A 111 1.57 7.84 -17.54
C ASP A 111 1.08 8.45 -16.22
N ALA A 112 0.30 9.54 -16.30
CA ALA A 112 -0.29 10.20 -15.14
C ALA A 112 -1.55 9.49 -14.62
N GLN A 113 -2.10 8.51 -15.34
CA GLN A 113 -3.30 7.82 -14.92
C GLN A 113 -3.03 6.90 -13.73
N VAL A 114 -3.89 6.97 -12.71
CA VAL A 114 -3.78 6.08 -11.56
C VAL A 114 -4.24 4.68 -11.97
N GLN A 115 -3.36 3.70 -11.77
CA GLN A 115 -3.69 2.31 -12.08
C GLN A 115 -4.88 1.79 -11.21
N PRO A 116 -5.79 0.99 -11.79
CA PRO A 116 -6.92 0.41 -11.06
C PRO A 116 -6.49 -0.43 -9.84
N THR A 117 -5.33 -1.10 -9.93
CA THR A 117 -4.71 -1.86 -8.84
C THR A 117 -4.42 -0.97 -7.63
N THR A 118 -3.90 0.24 -7.84
CA THR A 118 -3.64 1.22 -6.76
C THR A 118 -4.95 1.72 -6.14
N ILE A 119 -5.99 1.93 -6.94
CA ILE A 119 -7.32 2.31 -6.43
C ILE A 119 -7.90 1.19 -5.58
N ASN A 120 -7.76 -0.06 -6.01
CA ASN A 120 -8.23 -1.22 -5.26
C ASN A 120 -7.45 -1.37 -3.95
N ALA A 121 -6.13 -1.19 -3.97
CA ALA A 121 -5.30 -1.20 -2.76
C ALA A 121 -5.76 -0.15 -1.73
N PHE A 122 -6.14 1.05 -2.19
CA PHE A 122 -6.72 2.08 -1.32
C PHE A 122 -8.05 1.66 -0.71
N LYS A 123 -8.99 1.18 -1.53
CA LYS A 123 -10.29 0.68 -1.06
C LYS A 123 -10.12 -0.44 -0.03
N THR A 124 -9.26 -1.41 -0.32
CA THR A 124 -8.96 -2.52 0.60
C THR A 124 -8.33 -1.99 1.90
N SER A 125 -7.41 -1.03 1.83
CA SER A 125 -6.80 -0.44 3.03
C SER A 125 -7.83 0.26 3.92
N CYS A 126 -8.77 1.00 3.32
CA CYS A 126 -9.89 1.62 4.05
C CYS A 126 -10.81 0.58 4.72
N LEU A 127 -11.17 -0.49 4.00
CA LEU A 127 -11.99 -1.57 4.57
C LEU A 127 -11.28 -2.27 5.74
N VAL A 128 -9.99 -2.53 5.60
CA VAL A 128 -9.16 -3.12 6.66
C VAL A 128 -9.05 -2.17 7.85
N ALA A 129 -8.95 -0.87 7.63
CA ALA A 129 -8.94 0.12 8.71
C ALA A 129 -10.24 0.10 9.52
N ILE A 130 -11.39 0.01 8.84
CA ILE A 130 -12.70 -0.15 9.48
C ILE A 130 -12.75 -1.46 10.27
N ALA A 131 -12.33 -2.57 9.66
CA ALA A 131 -12.30 -3.88 10.33
C ALA A 131 -11.37 -3.88 11.57
N CYS A 132 -10.23 -3.20 11.50
CA CYS A 132 -9.34 -3.01 12.63
C CYS A 132 -9.98 -2.14 13.73
N GLY A 133 -10.70 -1.08 13.36
CA GLY A 133 -11.46 -0.26 14.31
C GLY A 133 -12.51 -1.06 15.08
N ILE A 134 -13.29 -1.88 14.36
CA ILE A 134 -14.24 -2.82 14.97
C ILE A 134 -13.49 -3.83 15.84
N GLY A 135 -12.40 -4.41 15.34
CA GLY A 135 -11.57 -5.38 16.05
C GLY A 135 -11.01 -4.83 17.35
N TRP A 136 -10.58 -3.57 17.37
CA TRP A 136 -10.12 -2.90 18.57
C TRP A 136 -11.27 -2.65 19.56
N ALA A 137 -12.42 -2.17 19.08
CA ALA A 137 -13.59 -1.90 19.92
C ALA A 137 -14.13 -3.16 20.63
N VAL A 138 -14.05 -4.33 19.98
CA VAL A 138 -14.51 -5.61 20.56
C VAL A 138 -13.40 -6.42 21.23
N GLY A 139 -12.18 -5.89 21.32
CA GLY A 139 -11.04 -6.54 21.98
C GLY A 139 -10.38 -7.69 21.20
N ALA A 140 -10.60 -7.77 19.88
CA ALA A 140 -9.87 -8.66 18.97
C ALA A 140 -8.46 -8.14 18.64
N ILE A 141 -8.25 -6.82 18.71
CA ILE A 141 -6.94 -6.15 18.58
C ILE A 141 -6.56 -5.53 19.94
N LYS A 142 -5.29 -5.67 20.36
CA LYS A 142 -4.77 -5.25 21.67
C LYS A 142 -3.73 -4.14 21.62
#